data_AF-A0A5N3P6L9-F1
#
_entry.id   AF-A0A5N3P6L9-F1
#
_cell.length_a   1.000
_cell.length_b   1.000
_cell.length_c   1.000
_cell.angle_alpha   90.00
_cell.angle_beta   90.00
_cell.angle_gamma   90.00
#
_symmetry.space_group_name_H-M   'P 1'
#
loop_
_entity.id
_entity.type
_entity.pdbx_description
1 polymer ?
#
loop_
_entity_poly.entity_id
_entity_poly.type
_entity_poly.pdbx_seq_one_letter_code
_entity_poly.pdbx_strand_id
1 'polypeptide(L)'
;MQAPAMMQSAPVVAPDLATEHLTQQMLTLVEIAATQDRQIQALKTRCERLERREQAGMVAFTAFFHILDANRVSDLAAMAGVFGNLIGQAQQLDLPEDSILYLRQIETMLRDQHSDDQDTAS
;
A
#
# COMPACT_ATOMS: atom_id res chain seq x y z
N MET A 1 -67.89 37.70 43.05
CA MET A 1 -66.43 37.94 42.89
C MET A 1 -65.83 36.67 42.31
N GLN A 2 -65.49 36.68 41.02
CA GLN A 2 -64.85 35.59 40.29
C GLN A 2 -63.45 36.05 39.90
N ALA A 3 -62.42 35.29 40.26
CA ALA A 3 -61.05 35.47 39.79
C ALA A 3 -60.77 34.44 38.68
N PRO A 4 -60.05 34.82 37.60
CA PRO A 4 -59.92 33.96 36.43
C PRO A 4 -58.81 32.92 36.63
N ALA A 5 -59.06 31.71 36.10
CA ALA A 5 -58.08 30.65 35.98
C ALA A 5 -57.00 31.05 34.96
N MET A 6 -55.75 31.10 35.41
CA MET A 6 -54.58 31.18 34.53
C MET A 6 -54.50 29.88 33.72
N MET A 7 -54.77 29.97 32.42
CA MET A 7 -54.46 28.91 31.46
C MET A 7 -52.93 28.72 31.43
N GLN A 8 -52.49 27.55 31.89
CA GLN A 8 -51.12 27.10 31.75
C GLN A 8 -50.98 26.55 30.32
N SER A 9 -50.45 27.35 29.40
CA SER A 9 -50.08 26.89 28.06
C SER A 9 -48.88 25.95 28.18
N ALA A 10 -49.13 24.65 28.00
CA ALA A 10 -48.07 23.67 27.84
C ALA A 10 -47.20 24.04 26.62
N PRO A 11 -45.87 23.93 26.70
CA PRO A 11 -45.03 24.13 25.52
C PRO A 11 -45.29 22.98 24.56
N VAL A 12 -45.97 23.27 23.45
CA VAL A 12 -45.97 22.40 22.28
C VAL A 12 -44.55 22.43 21.75
N VAL A 13 -43.73 21.45 22.13
CA VAL A 13 -42.49 21.16 21.40
C VAL A 13 -42.96 20.71 20.02
N ALA A 14 -42.83 21.61 19.04
CA ALA A 14 -43.31 21.39 17.70
C ALA A 14 -42.64 20.12 17.11
N PRO A 15 -43.42 19.11 16.67
CA PRO A 15 -42.88 17.87 16.12
C PRO A 15 -41.89 18.11 14.98
N ASP A 16 -42.06 19.21 14.23
CA ASP A 16 -41.20 19.62 13.11
C ASP A 16 -39.73 19.76 13.50
N LEU A 17 -39.41 20.35 14.67
CA LEU A 17 -38.03 20.56 15.12
C LEU A 17 -37.31 19.24 15.45
N ALA A 18 -38.04 18.26 15.99
CA ALA A 18 -37.49 16.94 16.30
C ALA A 18 -37.22 16.14 15.02
N THR A 19 -38.12 16.21 14.04
CA THR A 19 -37.92 15.59 12.72
C THR A 19 -36.80 16.25 11.92
N GLU A 20 -36.66 17.57 11.99
CA GLU A 20 -35.59 18.29 11.29
C GLU A 20 -34.21 17.96 11.91
N HIS A 21 -34.14 17.90 13.23
CA HIS A 21 -32.93 17.45 13.93
C HIS A 21 -32.57 15.99 13.60
N LEU A 22 -33.56 15.09 13.59
CA LEU A 22 -33.35 13.70 13.20
C LEU A 22 -32.88 13.57 11.75
N THR A 23 -33.46 14.36 10.84
CA THR A 23 -33.06 14.39 9.42
C THR A 23 -31.60 14.83 9.28
N GLN A 24 -31.18 15.86 10.02
CA GLN A 24 -29.81 16.34 10.02
C GLN A 24 -28.83 15.29 10.58
N GLN A 25 -29.23 14.56 11.63
CA GLN A 25 -28.43 13.47 12.18
C GLN A 25 -28.28 12.31 11.19
N MET A 26 -29.36 11.94 10.49
CA MET A 26 -29.32 10.91 9.46
C MET A 26 -28.42 11.31 8.29
N LEU A 27 -28.47 12.56 7.84
CA LEU A 27 -27.59 13.06 6.78
C LEU A 27 -26.12 12.98 7.20
N THR A 28 -25.81 13.42 8.42
CA THR A 28 -24.46 13.31 9.00
C THR A 28 -23.98 11.85 9.02
N LEU A 29 -24.85 10.91 9.41
CA LEU A 29 -24.50 9.49 9.41
C LEU A 29 -24.23 8.94 8.00
N VAL A 30 -25.00 9.37 7.00
CA VAL A 30 -24.76 9.00 5.59
C VAL A 30 -23.42 9.55 5.09
N GLU A 31 -23.08 10.80 5.43
CA GLU A 31 -21.79 11.39 5.07
C GLU A 31 -20.61 10.68 5.71
N ILE A 32 -20.75 10.31 7.00
CA ILE A 32 -19.75 9.51 7.71
C ILE A 32 -19.61 8.13 7.04
N ALA A 33 -20.71 7.44 6.77
CA ALA A 33 -20.70 6.12 6.16
C ALA A 33 -20.07 6.16 4.74
N ALA A 34 -20.40 7.17 3.93
CA ALA A 34 -19.82 7.35 2.60
C ALA A 34 -18.32 7.68 2.66
N THR A 35 -17.86 8.36 3.70
CA THR A 35 -16.43 8.62 3.92
C THR A 35 -15.70 7.37 4.36
N GLN A 36 -16.29 6.59 5.28
CA GLN A 36 -15.74 5.33 5.74
C GLN A 36 -15.65 4.30 4.60
N ASP A 37 -16.68 4.20 3.75
CA ASP A 37 -16.65 3.29 2.60
C ASP A 37 -15.49 3.62 1.66
N ARG A 38 -15.30 4.91 1.32
CA ARG A 38 -14.15 5.35 0.51
C ARG A 38 -12.80 5.01 1.17
N GLN A 39 -12.67 5.19 2.48
CA GLN A 39 -11.45 4.83 3.21
C GLN A 39 -11.20 3.32 3.20
N ILE A 40 -12.25 2.50 3.34
CA ILE A 40 -12.15 1.04 3.28
C ILE A 40 -11.69 0.59 1.89
N GLN A 41 -12.25 1.16 0.82
CA GLN A 41 -11.85 0.82 -0.55
C GLN A 41 -10.38 1.21 -0.82
N ALA A 42 -9.95 2.37 -0.33
CA ALA A 42 -8.56 2.79 -0.43
C ALA A 42 -7.62 1.85 0.33
N LEU A 43 -8.03 1.39 1.52
CA LEU A 43 -7.26 0.44 2.31
C LEU A 43 -7.15 -0.93 1.62
N LYS A 44 -8.26 -1.47 1.10
CA LYS A 44 -8.27 -2.73 0.34
C LYS A 44 -7.31 -2.68 -0.84
N THR A 45 -7.40 -1.63 -1.65
CA THR A 45 -6.51 -1.42 -2.81
C THR A 45 -5.04 -1.39 -2.39
N ARG A 46 -4.73 -0.78 -1.25
CA ARG A 46 -3.36 -0.73 -0.72
C ARG A 46 -2.88 -2.11 -0.27
N CYS A 47 -3.73 -2.90 0.38
CA CYS A 47 -3.42 -4.28 0.79
C CYS A 47 -3.13 -5.16 -0.44
N GLU A 48 -3.99 -5.15 -1.46
CA GLU A 48 -3.78 -5.91 -2.70
C GLU A 48 -2.48 -5.53 -3.40
N ARG A 49 -2.07 -4.26 -3.34
CA ARG A 49 -0.78 -3.82 -3.89
C ARG A 49 0.41 -4.32 -3.07
N LEU A 50 0.29 -4.36 -1.74
CA LEU A 50 1.32 -4.89 -0.85
C LEU A 50 1.50 -6.40 -1.05
N GLU A 51 0.41 -7.16 -1.14
CA GLU A 51 0.43 -8.60 -1.41
C GLU A 51 1.12 -8.92 -2.74
N ARG A 52 0.77 -8.19 -3.81
CA ARG A 52 1.44 -8.33 -5.12
C ARG A 52 2.94 -8.03 -5.03
N ARG A 53 3.33 -7.01 -4.25
CA ARG A 53 4.75 -6.66 -4.04
C ARG A 53 5.50 -7.77 -3.30
N GLU A 54 4.90 -8.32 -2.25
CA GLU A 54 5.49 -9.42 -1.48
C GLU A 54 5.67 -10.67 -2.36
N GLN A 55 4.67 -11.02 -3.15
CA GLN A 55 4.74 -12.14 -4.08
C GLN A 55 5.85 -11.96 -5.13
N ALA A 56 5.97 -10.75 -5.71
CA ALA A 56 7.05 -10.47 -6.66
C ALA A 56 8.45 -10.56 -6.01
N GLY A 57 8.60 -10.09 -4.77
CA GLY A 57 9.82 -10.24 -3.99
C GLY A 57 10.18 -11.70 -3.76
N MET A 58 9.21 -12.52 -3.36
CA MET A 58 9.40 -13.96 -3.16
C MET A 58 9.82 -14.67 -4.46
N VAL A 59 9.19 -14.38 -5.59
CA VAL A 59 9.57 -14.94 -6.90
C VAL A 59 11.01 -14.57 -7.27
N ALA A 60 11.42 -13.31 -7.05
CA ALA A 60 12.79 -12.85 -7.28
C ALA A 60 13.81 -13.58 -6.39
N PHE A 61 13.53 -13.74 -5.10
CA PHE A 61 14.39 -14.50 -4.18
C PHE A 61 14.48 -15.97 -4.57
N THR A 62 13.37 -16.61 -4.90
CA THR A 62 13.36 -18.02 -5.35
C THR A 62 14.15 -18.19 -6.64
N ALA A 63 14.02 -17.27 -7.60
CA ALA A 63 14.81 -17.28 -8.82
C ALA A 63 16.32 -17.12 -8.54
N PHE A 64 16.69 -16.21 -7.64
CA PHE A 64 18.07 -16.02 -7.19
C PHE A 64 18.65 -17.30 -6.58
N PHE A 65 17.93 -17.94 -5.65
CA PHE A 65 18.38 -19.19 -5.03
C PHE A 65 18.46 -20.35 -6.02
N HIS A 66 17.56 -20.46 -6.99
CA HIS A 66 17.68 -21.46 -8.05
C HIS A 66 18.92 -21.25 -8.93
N ILE A 67 19.32 -20.01 -9.17
CA ILE A 67 20.51 -19.68 -9.95
C ILE A 67 21.79 -20.03 -9.17
N LEU A 68 21.80 -19.81 -7.86
CA LEU A 68 22.87 -20.24 -6.96
C LEU A 68 22.97 -21.78 -6.86
N ASP A 69 21.85 -22.46 -6.61
CA ASP A 69 21.79 -23.91 -6.41
C ASP A 69 22.11 -24.70 -7.68
N ALA A 70 21.78 -24.16 -8.85
CA ALA A 70 22.15 -24.75 -10.13
C ALA A 70 23.67 -24.71 -10.41
N ASN A 71 24.49 -24.19 -9.49
CA ASN A 71 25.95 -24.08 -9.62
C ASN A 71 26.39 -23.31 -10.88
N ARG A 72 25.47 -22.51 -11.47
CA ARG A 72 25.68 -21.79 -12.73
C ARG A 72 26.35 -20.44 -12.54
N VAL A 73 26.67 -20.08 -11.30
CA VAL A 73 27.36 -18.83 -11.00
C VAL A 73 28.66 -19.13 -10.28
N SER A 74 29.67 -19.47 -11.07
CA SER A 74 31.07 -19.51 -10.63
C SER A 74 31.72 -18.12 -10.64
N ASP A 75 31.00 -17.08 -11.06
CA ASP A 75 31.52 -15.75 -11.36
C ASP A 75 30.53 -14.65 -10.97
N LEU A 76 30.98 -13.71 -10.14
CA LEU A 76 30.25 -12.52 -9.69
C LEU A 76 29.72 -11.68 -10.87
N ALA A 77 30.45 -11.61 -11.99
CA ALA A 77 30.02 -10.89 -13.20
C ALA A 77 28.79 -11.55 -13.86
N ALA A 78 28.72 -12.88 -13.87
CA ALA A 78 27.55 -13.62 -14.35
C ALA A 78 26.34 -13.38 -13.43
N MET A 79 26.58 -13.23 -12.12
CA MET A 79 25.55 -12.88 -11.15
C MET A 79 24.99 -11.47 -11.38
N ALA A 80 25.86 -10.49 -11.66
CA ALA A 80 25.43 -9.13 -12.01
C ALA A 80 24.57 -9.11 -13.29
N GLY A 81 24.93 -9.89 -14.32
CA GLY A 81 24.13 -10.01 -15.54
C GLY A 81 22.72 -10.58 -15.31
N VAL A 82 22.59 -11.53 -14.37
CA VAL A 82 21.27 -12.05 -13.94
C VAL A 82 20.44 -10.95 -13.27
N PHE A 83 21.03 -10.16 -12.38
CA PHE A 83 20.34 -9.04 -11.74
C PHE A 83 19.92 -7.97 -12.75
N GLY A 84 20.75 -7.66 -13.75
CA GLY A 84 20.38 -6.76 -14.85
C GLY A 84 19.14 -7.23 -15.61
N ASN A 85 19.04 -8.52 -15.91
CA ASN A 85 17.85 -9.11 -16.54
C ASN A 85 16.61 -9.05 -15.63
N LEU A 86 16.81 -9.30 -14.32
CA LEU A 86 15.73 -9.23 -13.33
C LEU A 86 15.21 -7.80 -13.17
N ILE A 87 16.09 -6.79 -13.22
CA ILE A 87 15.73 -5.36 -13.23
C ILE A 87 14.89 -5.02 -14.46
N GLY A 88 15.28 -5.52 -15.64
CA GLY A 88 14.50 -5.33 -16.87
C GLY A 88 13.10 -5.94 -16.78
N GLN A 89 12.97 -7.14 -16.21
CA GLN A 89 11.66 -7.77 -15.96
C GLN A 89 10.85 -7.02 -14.89
N ALA A 90 11.51 -6.57 -13.82
CA ALA A 90 10.87 -5.78 -12.77
C ALA A 90 10.27 -4.47 -13.31
N GLN A 91 10.96 -3.82 -14.24
CA GLN A 91 10.47 -2.63 -14.94
C GLN A 91 9.30 -2.93 -15.87
N GLN A 92 9.33 -4.05 -16.60
CA GLN A 92 8.21 -4.47 -17.46
C GLN A 92 6.94 -4.82 -16.67
N LEU A 93 7.12 -5.29 -15.43
CA LEU A 93 6.03 -5.63 -14.50
C LEU A 93 5.56 -4.42 -13.67
N ASP A 94 6.08 -3.22 -13.93
CA ASP A 94 5.77 -1.98 -13.22
C ASP A 94 5.92 -2.11 -11.69
N LEU A 95 6.98 -2.83 -11.27
CA LEU A 95 7.31 -2.97 -9.85
C LEU A 95 7.72 -1.61 -9.26
N PRO A 96 7.50 -1.39 -7.95
CA PRO A 96 7.84 -0.13 -7.30
C PRO A 96 9.30 0.29 -7.54
N GLU A 97 9.53 1.59 -7.76
CA GLU A 97 10.85 2.16 -8.05
C GLU A 97 11.88 1.82 -6.97
N ASP A 98 11.49 1.81 -5.69
CA ASP A 98 12.35 1.39 -4.57
C ASP A 98 12.88 -0.05 -4.72
N SER A 99 12.04 -0.96 -5.22
CA SER A 99 12.42 -2.35 -5.44
C SER A 99 13.39 -2.48 -6.62
N ILE A 100 13.19 -1.68 -7.68
CA ILE A 100 14.12 -1.60 -8.81
C ILE A 100 15.47 -1.00 -8.35
N LEU A 101 15.42 0.04 -7.51
CA LEU A 101 16.61 0.70 -6.97
C LEU A 101 17.42 -0.25 -6.07
N TYR A 102 16.75 -1.02 -5.22
CA TYR A 102 17.40 -2.05 -4.41
C TYR A 102 18.09 -3.14 -5.26
N LEU A 103 17.41 -3.63 -6.31
CA LEU A 103 18.00 -4.60 -7.24
C LEU A 103 19.23 -4.03 -7.97
N ARG A 104 19.17 -2.74 -8.38
CA ARG A 104 20.32 -2.03 -8.98
C ARG A 104 21.49 -1.88 -8.00
N GLN A 105 21.23 -1.62 -6.73
CA GLN A 105 22.28 -1.53 -5.71
C GLN A 105 23.02 -2.87 -5.55
N ILE A 106 22.28 -3.98 -5.55
CA ILE A 106 22.88 -5.32 -5.49
C ILE A 106 23.71 -5.60 -6.77
N GLU A 107 23.17 -5.27 -7.95
CA GLU A 107 23.91 -5.43 -9.22
C GLU A 107 25.25 -4.68 -9.20
N THR A 108 25.25 -3.44 -8.73
CA THR A 108 26.47 -2.61 -8.61
C THR A 108 27.45 -3.22 -7.61
N MET A 109 27.00 -3.60 -6.42
CA MET A 109 27.87 -4.22 -5.42
C MET A 109 28.55 -5.50 -5.93
N LEU A 110 27.82 -6.34 -6.67
CA LEU A 110 28.38 -7.56 -7.25
C LEU A 110 29.44 -7.27 -8.32
N ARG A 111 29.23 -6.20 -9.11
CA ARG A 111 30.17 -5.77 -10.15
C ARG A 111 31.45 -5.15 -9.57
N ASP A 112 31.30 -4.36 -8.52
CA ASP A 112 32.41 -3.71 -7.84
C ASP A 112 33.30 -4.76 -7.15
N GLN A 113 32.69 -5.74 -6.46
CA GLN A 113 33.42 -6.84 -5.83
C GLN A 113 34.20 -7.71 -6.83
N HIS A 114 33.63 -7.97 -8.02
CA HIS A 114 34.36 -8.66 -9.09
C HIS A 114 35.58 -7.86 -9.57
N SER A 115 35.51 -6.54 -9.57
CA SER A 115 36.60 -5.69 -10.08
C SER A 115 37.76 -5.62 -9.09
N ASP A 116 37.47 -5.56 -7.78
CA ASP A 116 38.48 -5.58 -6.71
C ASP A 116 39.23 -6.94 -6.63
N ASP A 117 38.55 -8.05 -6.91
CA ASP A 117 39.17 -9.39 -6.95
C ASP A 117 40.12 -9.58 -8.14
N GLN A 118 39.96 -8.83 -9.25
CA GLN A 118 40.88 -8.87 -10.40
C GLN A 118 42.13 -8.00 -10.21
N ASP A 119 42.01 -6.86 -9.54
CA ASP A 119 43.14 -5.94 -9.28
C ASP A 119 44.09 -6.46 -8.20
N THR A 120 43.61 -7.32 -7.28
CA THR A 120 44.44 -7.95 -6.24
C THR A 120 45.14 -9.23 -6.68
N ALA A 121 44.73 -9.81 -7.82
CA ALA A 121 45.28 -11.04 -8.38
C ALA A 121 46.35 -10.81 -9.48
N SER A 122 46.67 -9.55 -9.81
CA SER A 122 47.71 -9.14 -10.78
C SER A 122 49.00 -8.72 -10.08
#